data_AF-A0A4V6KQE7-F1
#
_entry.id   AF-A0A4V6KQE7-F1
#
_cell.length_a   1.000
_cell.length_b   1.000
_cell.length_c   1.000
_cell.angle_alpha   90.00
_cell.angle_beta   90.00
_cell.angle_gamma   90.00
#
_symmetry.space_group_name_H-M   'P 1'
#
loop_
_entity.id
_entity.type
_entity.pdbx_description
1 polymer ?
#
loop_
_entity_poly.entity_id
_entity_poly.type
_entity_poly.pdbx_seq_one_letter_code
_entity_poly.pdbx_strand_id
1 'polypeptide(L)'
;MSDILTKNSIPVYIINLVERKERREHILGQFKEYPEFSPQIFTAENHTIGSFGLLRTFEKILLIAKVENHDYFIIAEDDHCFTKNYKKNYIYSIIKQAKGVNADIVSGGISSFETGVCISDNLFWLNKFTGAQFLIINRKFIETFFLESFNTSDRLDLFISRLSSKIFTIYPFISMQSFFGYSDATPEIMQGNIDVKELFLNTEQKLDKFMYIKDYYEKFN
;
A
#
# COMPACT_ATOMS: atom_id res chain seq x y z
N MET A 1 23.85 -26.52 -15.36
CA MET A 1 23.50 -25.55 -14.30
C MET A 1 22.46 -24.62 -14.90
N SER A 2 21.21 -25.06 -14.84
CA SER A 2 20.09 -24.55 -15.62
C SER A 2 19.28 -23.54 -14.79
N ASP A 3 19.21 -22.30 -15.28
CA ASP A 3 18.12 -21.33 -15.18
C ASP A 3 17.07 -21.55 -14.08
N ILE A 4 17.38 -21.11 -12.85
CA ILE A 4 16.40 -20.91 -11.76
C ILE A 4 16.12 -19.41 -11.60
N LEU A 5 15.81 -18.71 -12.70
CA LEU A 5 15.54 -17.26 -12.68
C LEU A 5 14.22 -16.83 -13.33
N THR A 6 13.32 -17.76 -13.66
CA THR A 6 12.12 -17.47 -14.48
C THR A 6 10.78 -17.70 -13.78
N LYS A 7 10.65 -17.59 -12.44
CA LYS A 7 9.34 -17.85 -11.79
C LYS A 7 8.75 -16.90 -10.73
N ASN A 8 9.40 -15.84 -10.27
CA ASN A 8 8.84 -15.07 -9.14
C ASN A 8 8.65 -13.59 -9.46
N SER A 9 7.76 -13.28 -10.41
CA SER A 9 7.09 -11.98 -10.42
C SER A 9 6.25 -11.85 -9.14
N ILE A 10 6.22 -10.66 -8.56
CA ILE A 10 5.45 -10.36 -7.35
C ILE A 10 3.97 -10.26 -7.77
N PRO A 11 3.07 -11.08 -7.22
CA PRO A 11 1.64 -10.99 -7.53
C PRO A 11 1.08 -9.63 -7.13
N VAL A 12 0.31 -9.00 -8.01
CA VAL A 12 -0.35 -7.72 -7.73
C VAL A 12 -1.83 -7.83 -8.08
N TYR A 13 -2.70 -7.74 -7.09
CA TYR A 13 -4.14 -7.67 -7.29
C TYR A 13 -4.57 -6.20 -7.31
N ILE A 14 -5.08 -5.76 -8.45
CA ILE A 14 -5.48 -4.37 -8.69
C ILE A 14 -6.99 -4.25 -8.52
N ILE A 15 -7.43 -3.45 -7.56
CA ILE A 15 -8.84 -3.16 -7.30
C ILE A 15 -9.32 -2.09 -8.29
N ASN A 16 -10.30 -2.43 -9.12
CA ASN A 16 -10.90 -1.50 -10.07
C ASN A 16 -12.41 -1.74 -10.22
N LEU A 17 -13.19 -0.67 -10.21
CA LEU A 17 -14.60 -0.73 -10.61
C LEU A 17 -14.70 -0.74 -12.13
N VAL A 18 -15.58 -1.59 -12.68
CA VAL A 18 -15.70 -1.83 -14.14
C VAL A 18 -15.98 -0.54 -14.92
N GLU A 19 -16.74 0.37 -14.32
CA GLU A 19 -17.10 1.67 -14.89
C GLU A 19 -15.92 2.66 -14.96
N ARG A 20 -14.86 2.49 -14.15
CA ARG A 20 -13.70 3.39 -14.08
C ARG A 20 -12.64 3.03 -15.11
N LYS A 21 -12.96 3.18 -16.40
CA LYS A 21 -12.10 2.75 -17.52
C LYS A 21 -10.78 3.51 -17.58
N GLU A 22 -10.80 4.82 -17.35
CA GLU A 22 -9.60 5.67 -17.35
C GLU A 22 -8.66 5.32 -16.19
N ARG A 23 -9.19 4.99 -15.00
CA ARG A 23 -8.38 4.53 -13.86
C ARG A 23 -7.78 3.15 -14.13
N ARG A 24 -8.53 2.27 -14.83
CA ARG A 24 -8.00 1.00 -15.31
C ARG A 24 -6.84 1.16 -16.30
N GLU A 25 -6.98 2.06 -17.27
CA GLU A 25 -5.89 2.37 -18.22
C GLU A 25 -4.68 2.95 -17.50
N HIS A 26 -4.92 3.89 -16.58
CA HIS A 26 -3.88 4.50 -15.74
C HIS A 26 -3.08 3.46 -14.96
N ILE A 27 -3.75 2.61 -14.17
CA ILE A 27 -3.07 1.65 -13.30
C ILE A 27 -2.31 0.58 -14.10
N LEU A 28 -2.87 0.13 -15.24
CA LEU A 28 -2.15 -0.78 -16.13
C LEU A 28 -0.90 -0.11 -16.71
N GLY A 29 -0.98 1.20 -17.02
CA GLY A 29 0.17 2.02 -17.42
C GLY A 29 1.26 2.08 -16.34
N GLN A 30 0.89 2.17 -15.06
CA GLN A 30 1.85 2.19 -13.95
C GLN A 30 2.69 0.90 -13.87
N PHE A 31 2.13 -0.25 -14.20
CA PHE A 31 2.83 -1.54 -14.10
C PHE A 31 3.48 -2.01 -15.41
N LYS A 32 3.19 -1.36 -16.54
CA LYS A 32 3.55 -1.83 -17.88
C LYS A 32 5.06 -2.10 -18.07
N GLU A 33 5.90 -1.24 -17.52
CA GLU A 33 7.36 -1.27 -17.71
C GLU A 33 8.10 -2.01 -16.57
N TYR A 34 7.37 -2.66 -15.66
CA TYR A 34 7.93 -3.30 -14.45
C TYR A 34 7.67 -4.82 -14.44
N PRO A 35 8.49 -5.61 -15.16
CA PRO A 35 8.30 -7.05 -15.32
C PRO A 35 8.46 -7.86 -14.02
N GLU A 36 8.99 -7.25 -12.96
CA GLU A 36 9.00 -7.82 -11.61
C GLU A 36 7.61 -7.94 -10.99
N PHE A 37 6.58 -7.28 -11.53
CA PHE A 37 5.20 -7.38 -11.07
C PHE A 37 4.35 -8.24 -11.99
N SER A 38 3.37 -8.94 -11.41
CA SER A 38 2.35 -9.71 -12.13
C SER A 38 0.96 -9.13 -11.85
N PRO A 39 0.56 -8.05 -12.54
CA PRO A 39 -0.71 -7.39 -12.31
C PRO A 39 -1.91 -8.20 -12.80
N GLN A 40 -2.90 -8.36 -11.93
CA GLN A 40 -4.22 -8.92 -12.24
C GLN A 40 -5.29 -7.93 -11.80
N ILE A 41 -6.17 -7.54 -12.74
CA ILE A 41 -7.33 -6.73 -12.41
C ILE A 41 -8.36 -7.58 -11.65
N PHE A 42 -8.81 -7.06 -10.52
CA PHE A 42 -9.88 -7.59 -9.71
C PHE A 42 -11.06 -6.63 -9.71
N THR A 43 -12.22 -7.13 -10.12
CA THR A 43 -13.44 -6.32 -10.15
C THR A 43 -13.87 -5.99 -8.72
N ALA A 44 -13.87 -4.70 -8.40
CA ALA A 44 -14.31 -4.20 -7.11
C ALA A 44 -15.81 -4.42 -6.88
N GLU A 45 -16.18 -4.67 -5.62
CA GLU A 45 -17.58 -4.72 -5.19
C GLU A 45 -18.17 -3.32 -5.28
N ASN A 46 -19.11 -3.14 -6.21
CA ASN A 46 -19.88 -1.91 -6.32
C ASN A 46 -20.88 -1.86 -5.15
N HIS A 47 -20.67 -0.91 -4.25
CA HIS A 47 -21.49 -0.69 -3.07
C HIS A 47 -21.77 0.80 -2.93
N THR A 48 -22.93 1.16 -2.37
CA THR A 48 -23.34 2.57 -2.18
C THR A 48 -22.40 3.34 -1.25
N ILE A 49 -21.72 2.62 -0.35
CA ILE A 49 -20.64 3.08 0.51
C ILE A 49 -19.33 2.54 -0.05
N GLY A 50 -18.54 3.40 -0.70
CA GLY A 50 -17.31 3.01 -1.41
C GLY A 50 -16.25 2.38 -0.51
N SER A 51 -16.02 2.92 0.69
CA SER A 51 -15.07 2.35 1.66
C SER A 51 -15.44 0.92 2.07
N PHE A 52 -16.73 0.61 2.20
CA PHE A 52 -17.19 -0.73 2.50
C PHE A 52 -17.05 -1.67 1.29
N GLY A 53 -17.34 -1.19 0.07
CA GLY A 53 -17.07 -1.91 -1.17
C GLY A 53 -15.58 -2.27 -1.32
N LEU A 54 -14.69 -1.34 -0.95
CA LEU A 54 -13.25 -1.56 -0.92
C LEU A 54 -12.87 -2.66 0.09
N LEU A 55 -13.36 -2.60 1.33
CA LEU A 55 -13.13 -3.64 2.35
C LEU A 55 -13.60 -5.03 1.91
N ARG A 56 -14.79 -5.12 1.33
CA ARG A 56 -15.35 -6.37 0.79
C ARG A 56 -14.53 -6.92 -0.37
N THR A 57 -14.01 -6.04 -1.23
CA THR A 57 -13.12 -6.44 -2.32
C THR A 57 -11.79 -6.96 -1.78
N PHE A 58 -11.22 -6.25 -0.80
CA PHE A 58 -9.98 -6.64 -0.13
C PHE A 58 -10.12 -8.03 0.52
N GLU A 59 -11.22 -8.27 1.25
CA GLU A 59 -11.56 -9.59 1.81
C GLU A 59 -11.55 -10.70 0.76
N LYS A 60 -12.21 -10.49 -0.40
CA LYS A 60 -12.23 -11.47 -1.49
C LYS A 60 -10.85 -11.74 -2.06
N ILE A 61 -10.02 -10.71 -2.21
CA ILE A 61 -8.64 -10.87 -2.68
C ILE A 61 -7.83 -11.69 -1.68
N LEU A 62 -7.96 -11.45 -0.37
CA LEU A 62 -7.26 -12.23 0.64
C LEU A 62 -7.66 -13.72 0.60
N LEU A 63 -8.93 -14.04 0.34
CA LEU A 63 -9.39 -15.43 0.18
C LEU A 63 -8.74 -16.11 -1.03
N ILE A 64 -8.54 -15.38 -2.14
CA ILE A 64 -7.86 -15.90 -3.33
C ILE A 64 -6.36 -16.07 -3.07
N ALA A 65 -5.71 -15.05 -2.51
CA ALA A 65 -4.29 -15.09 -2.16
C ALA A 65 -3.98 -16.24 -1.17
N LYS A 66 -4.93 -16.58 -0.29
CA LYS A 66 -4.83 -17.75 0.61
C LYS A 66 -4.68 -19.07 -0.17
N VAL A 67 -5.39 -19.22 -1.29
CA VAL A 67 -5.33 -20.41 -2.15
C VAL A 67 -4.05 -20.42 -2.99
N GLU A 68 -3.65 -19.27 -3.52
CA GLU A 68 -2.47 -19.14 -4.39
C GLU A 68 -1.13 -19.30 -3.63
N ASN A 69 -1.16 -19.19 -2.30
CA ASN A 69 -0.08 -19.60 -1.40
C ASN A 69 1.25 -18.86 -1.63
N HIS A 70 1.18 -17.59 -1.99
CA HIS A 70 2.33 -16.70 -2.08
C HIS A 70 2.70 -16.16 -0.69
N ASP A 71 3.99 -16.17 -0.32
CA ASP A 71 4.43 -15.62 0.98
C ASP A 71 4.15 -14.12 1.11
N TYR A 72 4.31 -13.39 0.00
CA TYR A 72 4.03 -11.96 -0.11
C TYR A 72 3.35 -11.69 -1.44
N PHE A 73 2.39 -10.77 -1.42
CA PHE A 73 1.70 -10.25 -2.59
C PHE A 73 1.37 -8.78 -2.38
N ILE A 74 0.93 -8.10 -3.44
CA ILE A 74 0.56 -6.70 -3.40
C ILE A 74 -0.93 -6.57 -3.68
N ILE A 75 -1.60 -5.69 -2.95
CA ILE A 75 -2.91 -5.16 -3.32
C ILE A 75 -2.74 -3.68 -3.66
N ALA A 76 -3.21 -3.28 -4.82
CA ALA A 76 -3.15 -1.89 -5.28
C ALA A 76 -4.53 -1.38 -5.67
N GLU A 77 -4.80 -0.10 -5.42
CA GLU A 77 -5.98 0.60 -5.94
C GLU A 77 -5.69 1.14 -7.34
N ASP A 78 -6.73 1.35 -8.14
CA ASP A 78 -6.63 1.85 -9.51
C ASP A 78 -6.22 3.33 -9.62
N ASP A 79 -6.05 4.04 -8.50
CA ASP A 79 -5.47 5.39 -8.44
C ASP A 79 -4.01 5.44 -7.98
N HIS A 80 -3.38 4.30 -7.69
CA HIS A 80 -1.97 4.23 -7.37
C HIS A 80 -1.10 4.82 -8.49
N CYS A 81 -0.03 5.52 -8.10
CA CYS A 81 1.03 6.00 -8.97
C CYS A 81 2.40 5.71 -8.37
N PHE A 82 3.31 5.22 -9.20
CA PHE A 82 4.70 5.12 -8.78
C PHE A 82 5.35 6.51 -8.69
N THR A 83 6.14 6.72 -7.64
CA THR A 83 7.00 7.90 -7.53
C THR A 83 8.32 7.66 -8.28
N LYS A 84 9.11 8.72 -8.45
CA LYS A 84 10.48 8.64 -8.99
C LYS A 84 11.41 7.74 -8.17
N ASN A 85 11.07 7.47 -6.91
CA ASN A 85 11.87 6.68 -5.98
C ASN A 85 11.71 5.18 -6.20
N TYR A 86 10.69 4.75 -6.94
CA TYR A 86 10.53 3.35 -7.29
C TYR A 86 11.73 2.84 -8.09
N LYS A 87 12.29 1.71 -7.64
CA LYS A 87 13.32 0.93 -8.35
C LYS A 87 13.10 -0.56 -8.04
N LYS A 88 13.37 -1.43 -9.02
CA LYS A 88 13.31 -2.89 -8.88
C LYS A 88 14.04 -3.43 -7.64
N ASN A 89 15.32 -3.09 -7.51
CA ASN A 89 16.13 -3.57 -6.39
C ASN A 89 15.64 -3.02 -5.05
N TYR A 90 15.02 -1.85 -5.08
CA TYR A 90 14.51 -1.21 -3.88
C TYR A 90 13.29 -1.98 -3.33
N ILE A 91 12.31 -2.33 -4.16
CA ILE A 91 11.15 -3.13 -3.71
C ILE A 91 11.57 -4.50 -3.15
N TYR A 92 12.54 -5.18 -3.76
CA TYR A 92 13.06 -6.44 -3.22
C TYR A 92 13.78 -6.26 -1.88
N SER A 93 14.52 -5.15 -1.72
CA SER A 93 15.15 -4.83 -0.44
C SER A 93 14.11 -4.58 0.66
N ILE A 94 13.00 -3.91 0.34
CA ILE A 94 11.88 -3.69 1.26
C ILE A 94 11.25 -5.01 1.66
N ILE A 95 10.95 -5.91 0.71
CA ILE A 95 10.37 -7.23 1.02
C ILE A 95 11.32 -8.03 1.93
N LYS A 96 12.63 -7.95 1.71
CA LYS A 96 13.62 -8.58 2.60
C LYS A 96 13.60 -7.98 4.01
N GLN A 97 13.52 -6.66 4.14
CA GLN A 97 13.43 -5.98 5.43
C GLN A 97 12.11 -6.31 6.15
N ALA A 98 10.99 -6.30 5.42
CA ALA A 98 9.67 -6.68 5.91
C ALA A 98 9.68 -8.11 6.50
N LYS A 99 10.35 -9.05 5.84
CA LYS A 99 10.59 -10.40 6.38
C LYS A 99 11.38 -10.37 7.70
N GLY A 100 12.45 -9.58 7.75
CA GLY A 100 13.31 -9.46 8.92
C GLY A 100 12.58 -8.92 10.16
N VAL A 101 11.65 -8.00 9.98
CA VAL A 101 10.83 -7.44 11.07
C VAL A 101 9.49 -8.17 11.26
N ASN A 102 9.27 -9.27 10.54
CA ASN A 102 8.02 -10.03 10.52
C ASN A 102 6.79 -9.14 10.29
N ALA A 103 6.88 -8.21 9.34
CA ALA A 103 5.80 -7.31 8.97
C ALA A 103 4.56 -8.08 8.50
N ASP A 104 3.39 -7.61 8.92
CA ASP A 104 2.12 -8.08 8.40
C ASP A 104 1.76 -7.31 7.12
N ILE A 105 1.96 -5.99 7.15
CA ILE A 105 1.72 -5.08 6.02
C ILE A 105 2.84 -4.05 5.91
N VAL A 106 3.22 -3.74 4.66
CA VAL A 106 4.05 -2.58 4.32
C VAL A 106 3.34 -1.72 3.28
N SER A 107 3.03 -0.47 3.62
CA SER A 107 2.46 0.51 2.68
C SER A 107 3.55 1.16 1.84
N GLY A 108 3.34 1.25 0.53
CA GLY A 108 4.27 1.91 -0.41
C GLY A 108 4.35 3.44 -0.26
N GLY A 109 3.39 4.02 0.46
CA GLY A 109 3.32 5.43 0.82
C GLY A 109 1.99 5.74 1.48
N ILE A 110 1.96 6.72 2.37
CA ILE A 110 0.79 7.02 3.21
C ILE A 110 0.44 8.51 3.14
N SER A 111 -0.85 8.82 3.27
CA SER A 111 -1.35 10.20 3.27
C SER A 111 -1.35 10.85 4.65
N SER A 112 -1.31 10.04 5.72
CA SER A 112 -1.16 10.48 7.11
C SER A 112 -0.81 9.29 8.02
N PHE A 113 -0.28 9.58 9.21
CA PHE A 113 -0.09 8.63 10.30
C PHE A 113 -0.24 9.31 11.66
N GLU A 114 -0.49 8.52 12.70
CA GLU A 114 -0.53 8.99 14.09
C GLU A 114 0.86 8.93 14.74
N THR A 115 1.43 7.74 14.83
CA THR A 115 2.76 7.49 15.42
C THR A 115 3.61 6.70 14.44
N GLY A 116 4.87 7.12 14.28
CA GLY A 116 5.86 6.43 13.44
C GLY A 116 7.22 6.33 14.13
N VAL A 117 7.92 5.22 13.92
CA VAL A 117 9.28 4.98 14.46
C VAL A 117 10.18 4.51 13.31
N CYS A 118 11.34 5.14 13.16
CA CYS A 118 12.33 4.73 12.17
C CYS A 118 12.94 3.38 12.57
N ILE A 119 12.89 2.40 11.67
CA ILE A 119 13.42 1.05 11.89
C ILE A 119 14.70 0.84 11.08
N SER A 120 14.76 1.46 9.91
CA SER A 120 15.93 1.52 9.04
C SER A 120 15.84 2.75 8.16
N ASP A 121 16.86 2.98 7.33
CA ASP A 121 16.86 4.04 6.33
C ASP A 121 15.71 3.90 5.31
N ASN A 122 15.02 2.75 5.27
CA ASN A 122 13.97 2.50 4.30
C ASN A 122 12.61 2.08 4.85
N LEU A 123 12.48 1.96 6.15
CA LEU A 123 11.28 1.41 6.77
C LEU A 123 10.94 2.13 8.06
N PHE A 124 9.69 2.57 8.14
CA PHE A 124 9.10 3.11 9.36
C PHE A 124 8.03 2.16 9.87
N TRP A 125 8.06 1.84 11.16
CA TRP A 125 6.94 1.23 11.86
C TRP A 125 5.85 2.28 12.10
N LEU A 126 4.58 1.88 12.02
CA LEU A 126 3.42 2.74 12.21
C LEU A 126 2.41 2.13 13.18
N ASN A 127 1.77 2.97 14.00
CA ASN A 127 0.63 2.56 14.83
C ASN A 127 -0.71 2.67 14.08
N LYS A 128 -0.95 3.80 13.40
CA LYS A 128 -2.13 4.05 12.56
C LYS A 128 -1.73 4.86 11.33
N PHE A 129 -2.40 4.61 10.21
CA PHE A 129 -2.15 5.32 8.95
C PHE A 129 -3.42 5.51 8.12
N THR A 130 -3.33 6.39 7.12
CA THR A 130 -4.28 6.50 6.02
C THR A 130 -3.55 6.46 4.68
N GLY A 131 -4.26 6.07 3.61
CA GLY A 131 -3.68 5.86 2.28
C GLY A 131 -3.24 4.41 2.10
N ALA A 132 -4.12 3.61 1.49
CA ALA A 132 -3.98 2.17 1.31
C ALA A 132 -3.84 1.76 -0.17
N GLN A 133 -3.49 2.71 -1.04
CA GLN A 133 -3.46 2.51 -2.49
C GLN A 133 -2.42 1.50 -2.97
N PHE A 134 -1.42 1.16 -2.15
CA PHE A 134 -0.40 0.17 -2.47
C PHE A 134 0.10 -0.50 -1.19
N LEU A 135 -0.33 -1.75 -0.96
CA LEU A 135 0.00 -2.53 0.21
C LEU A 135 0.74 -3.80 -0.18
N ILE A 136 1.93 -4.01 0.38
CA ILE A 136 2.63 -5.29 0.38
C ILE A 136 2.13 -6.07 1.58
N ILE A 137 1.56 -7.25 1.35
CA ILE A 137 0.89 -8.06 2.39
C ILE A 137 1.67 -9.36 2.57
N ASN A 138 1.99 -9.66 3.83
CA ASN A 138 2.48 -10.97 4.22
C ASN A 138 1.30 -11.93 4.36
N ARG A 139 1.42 -13.14 3.80
CA ARG A 139 0.37 -14.16 3.86
C ARG A 139 -0.17 -14.43 5.26
N LYS A 140 0.67 -14.31 6.31
CA LYS A 140 0.24 -14.50 7.70
C LYS A 140 -0.85 -13.51 8.13
N PHE A 141 -0.86 -12.30 7.57
CA PHE A 141 -1.89 -11.31 7.85
C PHE A 141 -3.29 -11.76 7.43
N ILE A 142 -3.42 -12.69 6.47
CA ILE A 142 -4.73 -13.22 6.05
C ILE A 142 -5.46 -13.80 7.27
N GLU A 143 -4.79 -14.57 8.12
CA GLU A 143 -5.40 -15.14 9.32
C GLU A 143 -5.80 -14.04 10.30
N THR A 144 -4.94 -13.04 10.50
CA THR A 144 -5.22 -11.86 11.34
C THR A 144 -6.44 -11.10 10.85
N PHE A 145 -6.60 -10.92 9.54
CA PHE A 145 -7.72 -10.20 8.96
C PHE A 145 -9.08 -10.82 9.29
N PHE A 146 -9.14 -12.16 9.33
CA PHE A 146 -10.38 -12.90 9.62
C PHE A 146 -10.66 -13.09 11.12
N LEU A 147 -9.87 -12.48 12.02
CA LEU A 147 -10.12 -12.53 13.47
C LEU A 147 -11.26 -11.61 13.91
N GLU A 148 -11.49 -10.52 13.19
CA GLU A 148 -12.57 -9.56 13.48
C GLU A 148 -13.48 -9.36 12.28
N SER A 149 -14.76 -9.13 12.53
CA SER A 149 -15.67 -8.64 11.51
C SER A 149 -15.53 -7.12 11.34
N PHE A 150 -15.81 -6.65 10.12
CA PHE A 150 -15.94 -5.24 9.81
C PHE A 150 -17.38 -4.89 9.47
N ASN A 151 -17.73 -3.61 9.56
CA ASN A 151 -19.06 -3.08 9.26
C ASN A 151 -18.97 -1.92 8.25
N THR A 152 -20.11 -1.35 7.88
CA THR A 152 -20.21 -0.32 6.84
C THR A 152 -19.53 1.00 7.18
N SER A 153 -19.21 1.26 8.45
CA SER A 153 -18.47 2.45 8.88
C SER A 153 -16.95 2.26 8.90
N ASP A 154 -16.46 1.02 8.77
CA ASP A 154 -15.03 0.74 8.75
C ASP A 154 -14.41 1.23 7.43
N ARG A 155 -13.13 1.63 7.52
CA ARG A 155 -12.26 1.94 6.39
C ARG A 155 -11.08 0.98 6.40
N LEU A 156 -10.59 0.60 5.22
CA LEU A 156 -9.53 -0.41 5.08
C LEU A 156 -8.27 -0.08 5.90
N ASP A 157 -7.76 1.14 5.78
CA ASP A 157 -6.57 1.64 6.46
C ASP A 157 -6.69 1.58 8.00
N LEU A 158 -7.80 2.08 8.54
CA LEU A 158 -8.09 2.06 9.97
C LEU A 158 -8.41 0.66 10.49
N PHE A 159 -9.07 -0.16 9.68
CA PHE A 159 -9.36 -1.56 10.03
C PHE A 159 -8.07 -2.37 10.13
N ILE A 160 -7.15 -2.22 9.18
CA ILE A 160 -5.79 -2.79 9.27
C ILE A 160 -5.09 -2.36 10.56
N SER A 161 -5.16 -1.06 10.89
CA SER A 161 -4.54 -0.49 12.09
C SER A 161 -5.15 -1.02 13.40
N ARG A 162 -6.41 -1.49 13.37
CA ARG A 162 -7.05 -2.18 14.50
C ARG A 162 -6.56 -3.63 14.64
N LEU A 163 -6.31 -4.30 13.52
CA LEU A 163 -6.00 -5.73 13.46
C LEU A 163 -4.52 -6.07 13.74
N SER A 164 -3.59 -5.18 13.41
CA SER A 164 -2.15 -5.48 13.50
C SER A 164 -1.35 -4.33 14.06
N SER A 165 -0.34 -4.67 14.87
CA SER A 165 0.71 -3.76 15.32
C SER A 165 2.00 -3.89 14.49
N LYS A 166 2.02 -4.68 13.41
CA LYS A 166 3.19 -4.92 12.56
C LYS A 166 3.01 -4.29 11.19
N ILE A 167 2.63 -3.02 11.23
CA ILE A 167 2.37 -2.18 10.06
C ILE A 167 3.58 -1.29 9.84
N PHE A 168 4.03 -1.21 8.59
CA PHE A 168 5.16 -0.40 8.21
C PHE A 168 4.85 0.41 6.96
N THR A 169 5.66 1.43 6.70
CA THR A 169 5.68 2.13 5.41
C THR A 169 7.10 2.27 4.89
N ILE A 170 7.21 2.25 3.56
CA ILE A 170 8.45 2.46 2.84
C ILE A 170 8.88 3.92 2.99
N TYR A 171 10.18 4.19 3.06
CA TYR A 171 10.73 5.53 2.95
C TYR A 171 12.01 5.54 2.10
N PRO A 172 12.16 6.41 1.09
CA PRO A 172 11.16 7.33 0.57
C PRO A 172 10.00 6.60 -0.12
N PHE A 173 8.83 7.22 -0.20
CA PHE A 173 7.62 6.64 -0.76
C PHE A 173 7.83 6.23 -2.21
N ILE A 174 7.37 5.04 -2.56
CA ILE A 174 7.30 4.53 -3.95
C ILE A 174 5.91 4.67 -4.54
N SER A 175 4.90 4.99 -3.71
CA SER A 175 3.50 5.02 -4.09
C SER A 175 2.82 6.29 -3.56
N MET A 176 2.03 6.91 -4.43
CA MET A 176 1.09 7.99 -4.10
C MET A 176 -0.25 7.74 -4.81
N GLN A 177 -1.25 8.57 -4.52
CA GLN A 177 -2.54 8.55 -5.23
C GLN A 177 -2.63 9.65 -6.30
N SER A 178 -3.27 9.33 -7.41
CA SER A 178 -3.75 10.30 -8.39
C SER A 178 -5.19 10.68 -8.13
N PHE A 179 -5.52 11.96 -8.31
CA PHE A 179 -6.89 12.44 -8.24
C PHE A 179 -7.51 12.50 -9.63
N PHE A 180 -8.68 11.88 -9.80
CA PHE A 180 -9.42 11.79 -11.08
C PHE A 180 -10.64 12.72 -11.15
N GLY A 181 -10.88 13.56 -10.13
CA GLY A 181 -12.04 14.47 -10.09
C GLY A 181 -13.32 13.83 -9.55
N TYR A 182 -13.31 12.53 -9.25
CA TYR A 182 -14.43 11.78 -8.70
C TYR A 182 -13.93 10.55 -7.92
N SER A 183 -14.70 10.09 -6.93
CA SER A 183 -14.53 8.93 -6.01
C SER A 183 -14.56 9.34 -4.53
N ASP A 184 -14.17 8.45 -3.61
CA ASP A 184 -14.10 8.60 -2.13
C ASP A 184 -13.20 9.75 -1.61
N ALA A 185 -12.94 10.75 -2.43
CA ALA A 185 -12.31 12.00 -2.06
C ALA A 185 -13.20 12.75 -1.05
N THR A 186 -12.57 13.35 -0.04
CA THR A 186 -13.30 14.16 0.93
C THR A 186 -13.82 15.43 0.26
N PRO A 187 -14.86 16.09 0.81
CA PRO A 187 -15.39 17.33 0.25
C PRO A 187 -14.31 18.39 0.00
N GLU A 188 -13.29 18.45 0.85
CA GLU A 188 -12.17 19.38 0.72
C GLU A 188 -11.32 19.10 -0.53
N ILE A 189 -11.06 17.83 -0.84
CA ILE A 189 -10.37 17.42 -2.07
C ILE A 189 -11.24 17.73 -3.29
N MET A 190 -12.54 17.43 -3.23
CA MET A 190 -13.47 17.70 -4.34
C MET A 190 -13.63 19.19 -4.65
N GLN A 191 -13.54 20.04 -3.62
CA GLN A 191 -13.57 21.50 -3.75
C GLN A 191 -12.22 22.08 -4.22
N GLY A 192 -11.18 21.25 -4.37
CA GLY A 192 -9.83 21.70 -4.74
C GLY A 192 -9.09 22.41 -3.60
N ASN A 193 -9.58 22.31 -2.36
CA ASN A 193 -8.94 22.93 -1.19
C ASN A 193 -7.73 22.13 -0.70
N ILE A 194 -7.65 20.84 -1.07
CA ILE A 194 -6.56 19.92 -0.71
C ILE A 194 -6.14 19.14 -1.94
N ASP A 195 -4.86 19.21 -2.33
CA ASP A 195 -4.29 18.32 -3.32
C ASP A 195 -3.92 16.99 -2.65
N VAL A 196 -4.44 15.88 -3.20
CA VAL A 196 -4.15 14.51 -2.73
C VAL A 196 -2.65 14.26 -2.70
N LYS A 197 -1.89 14.69 -3.72
CA LYS A 197 -0.44 14.50 -3.76
C LYS A 197 0.26 15.26 -2.64
N GLU A 198 -0.25 16.44 -2.29
CA GLU A 198 0.31 17.26 -1.22
C GLU A 198 0.18 16.55 0.14
N LEU A 199 -0.88 15.79 0.39
CA LEU A 199 -1.01 14.97 1.62
C LEU A 199 0.14 13.96 1.76
N PHE A 200 0.50 13.28 0.68
CA PHE A 200 1.62 12.32 0.68
C PHE A 200 2.97 13.03 0.82
N LEU A 201 3.18 14.13 0.08
CA LEU A 201 4.42 14.92 0.18
C LEU A 201 4.64 15.49 1.57
N ASN A 202 3.59 16.06 2.17
CA ASN A 202 3.65 16.59 3.54
C ASN A 202 3.90 15.48 4.56
N THR A 203 3.40 14.27 4.31
CA THR A 203 3.64 13.12 5.18
C THR A 203 5.06 12.59 5.03
N GLU A 204 5.59 12.49 3.82
CA GLU A 204 6.99 12.13 3.56
C GLU A 204 7.95 13.14 4.22
N GLN A 205 7.66 14.45 4.10
CA GLN A 205 8.43 15.52 4.77
C GLN A 205 8.42 15.42 6.30
N LYS A 206 7.37 14.86 6.91
CA LYS A 206 7.39 14.57 8.36
C LYS A 206 8.36 13.44 8.67
N LEU A 207 8.43 12.41 7.83
CA LEU A 207 9.38 11.31 7.98
C LEU A 207 10.84 11.76 7.75
N ASP A 208 11.07 12.71 6.82
CA ASP A 208 12.39 13.32 6.62
C ASP A 208 12.98 13.88 7.92
N LYS A 209 12.13 14.49 8.76
CA LYS A 209 12.55 15.04 10.06
C LYS A 209 13.02 13.93 11.01
N PHE A 210 12.38 12.78 11.00
CA PHE A 210 12.82 11.64 11.81
C PHE A 210 14.14 11.05 11.30
N MET A 211 14.32 10.97 9.99
CA MET A 211 15.60 10.57 9.39
C MET A 211 16.72 11.54 9.77
N TYR A 212 16.47 12.83 9.68
CA TYR A 212 17.44 13.85 10.11
C TYR A 212 17.84 13.68 11.57
N ILE A 213 16.87 13.45 12.46
CA ILE A 213 17.13 13.21 13.90
C ILE A 213 17.97 11.95 14.09
N LYS A 214 17.61 10.84 13.44
CA LYS A 214 18.38 9.58 13.48
C LYS A 214 19.83 9.84 13.05
N ASP A 215 20.03 10.41 11.87
CA ASP A 215 21.35 10.64 11.29
C ASP A 215 22.19 11.62 12.12
N TYR A 216 21.55 12.56 12.83
CA TYR A 216 22.23 13.43 13.78
C TYR A 216 22.79 12.65 14.96
N TYR A 217 21.99 11.77 15.58
CA TYR A 217 22.42 10.99 16.74
C TYR A 217 23.38 9.85 16.39
N GLU A 218 23.31 9.28 15.20
CA GLU A 218 24.26 8.26 14.72
C GLU A 218 25.70 8.79 14.62
N LYS A 219 25.90 10.10 14.48
CA LYS A 219 27.25 10.71 14.48
C LYS A 219 27.96 10.67 15.83
N PHE A 220 27.22 10.39 16.91
CA PHE A 220 27.74 10.37 18.28
C PHE A 220 27.90 8.96 18.85
N ASN A 221 27.54 7.93 18.06
CA ASN A 221 27.76 6.51 18.38
C ASN A 221 28.93 5.96 17.56
#